data_AF-A0AAU7UCK1-F1
#
_entry.id   AF-A0AAU7UCK1-F1
#
_cell.length_a   1.000
_cell.length_b   1.000
_cell.length_c   1.000
_cell.angle_alpha   90.00
_cell.angle_beta   90.00
_cell.angle_gamma   90.00
#
_symmetry.space_group_name_H-M   'P 1'
#
loop_
_entity.id
_entity.type
_entity.pdbx_description
1 polymer ?
#
loop_
_entity_poly.entity_id
_entity_poly.type
_entity_poly.pdbx_seq_one_letter_code
_entity_poly.pdbx_strand_id
1 'polypeptide(L)'
;MKKAALVPLIRAALILGSFWSLSAQALQVVIWDTQLQTKLGYGEVSGSRLNLQLVQDYTGPVVALFSRDADEKDMYPGLASRYDGTLKGGQLVLNDLPISRFLSSYKLSVSLQSAAKTLSLPGLKTPPGKDNNPGNGNGNGNGNNGKNNK
;
A
#
# COMPACT_ATOMS: atom_id res chain seq x y z
N MET A 1 21.20 55.41 33.09
CA MET A 1 22.05 54.22 33.35
C MET A 1 21.31 53.01 32.77
N LYS A 2 21.55 52.65 31.50
CA LYS A 2 22.39 51.53 30.99
C LYS A 2 22.01 50.11 31.46
N LYS A 3 21.46 49.32 30.51
CA LYS A 3 21.56 47.85 30.27
C LYS A 3 20.74 46.94 31.21
N ALA A 4 20.15 45.81 30.81
CA ALA A 4 20.09 45.06 29.55
C ALA A 4 18.81 44.19 29.56
N ALA A 5 18.32 43.84 28.36
CA ALA A 5 17.28 42.84 28.13
C ALA A 5 17.73 41.44 28.58
N LEU A 6 16.79 40.63 29.07
CA LEU A 6 17.00 39.19 29.24
C LEU A 6 15.69 38.42 29.05
N VAL A 7 15.54 37.83 27.86
CA VAL A 7 14.64 36.72 27.50
C VAL A 7 15.47 35.82 26.58
N PRO A 8 15.27 34.50 26.46
CA PRO A 8 14.67 33.49 27.35
C PRO A 8 15.68 32.38 27.71
N LEU A 9 15.37 31.50 28.67
CA LEU A 9 16.04 30.20 28.73
C LEU A 9 15.03 29.07 28.91
N ILE A 10 14.63 28.53 27.77
CA ILE A 10 13.95 27.26 27.62
C ILE A 10 14.86 26.18 28.22
N ARG A 11 14.37 25.45 29.22
CA ARG A 11 14.93 24.16 29.62
C ARG A 11 13.85 23.09 29.52
N ALA A 12 14.05 22.25 28.51
CA ALA A 12 13.31 21.04 28.21
C ALA A 12 13.14 20.13 29.43
N ALA A 13 11.96 19.50 29.56
CA ALA A 13 11.81 18.24 30.27
C ALA A 13 10.57 17.48 29.76
N LEU A 14 10.88 16.35 29.13
CA LEU A 14 10.09 15.13 28.97
C LEU A 14 8.68 15.19 28.37
N ILE A 15 8.64 14.84 27.08
CA ILE A 15 7.55 14.14 26.42
C ILE A 15 7.34 12.82 27.17
N LEU A 16 6.27 12.71 27.96
CA LEU A 16 5.81 11.44 28.53
C LEU A 16 4.28 11.40 28.56
N GLY A 17 3.69 11.53 27.37
CA GLY A 17 2.32 11.13 27.11
C GLY A 17 2.36 10.05 26.06
N SER A 18 2.44 8.79 26.51
CA SER A 18 2.23 7.63 25.66
C SER A 18 0.95 7.87 24.88
N PHE A 19 1.08 8.16 23.58
CA PHE A 19 0.01 7.96 22.63
C PHE A 19 -0.35 6.49 22.77
N TRP A 20 -1.40 6.21 23.54
CA TRP A 20 -2.19 5.02 23.31
C TRP A 20 -2.73 5.21 21.91
N SER A 21 -1.98 4.69 20.94
CA SER A 21 -2.51 4.37 19.62
C SER A 21 -3.66 3.40 19.89
N LEU A 22 -4.85 3.95 20.11
CA LEU A 22 -6.10 3.24 19.94
C LEU A 22 -5.93 2.58 18.58
N SER A 23 -5.78 1.26 18.56
CA SER A 23 -5.83 0.52 17.31
C SER A 23 -7.10 1.01 16.66
N ALA A 24 -7.00 1.59 15.46
CA ALA A 24 -8.17 1.82 14.66
C ALA A 24 -8.83 0.46 14.50
N GLN A 25 -9.88 0.21 15.28
CA GLN A 25 -10.77 -0.94 15.18
C GLN A 25 -11.50 -0.74 13.87
N ALA A 26 -10.87 -1.25 12.82
CA ALA A 26 -11.09 -0.86 11.46
C ALA A 26 -11.47 -2.12 10.70
N LEU A 27 -12.71 -2.20 10.20
CA LEU A 27 -13.15 -3.27 9.29
C LEU A 27 -12.04 -3.64 8.30
N GLN A 28 -11.51 -4.85 8.43
CA GLN A 28 -10.44 -5.36 7.59
C GLN A 28 -11.04 -6.24 6.50
N VAL A 29 -10.43 -6.22 5.33
CA VAL A 29 -10.78 -7.10 4.22
C VAL A 29 -9.52 -7.77 3.69
N VAL A 30 -9.57 -9.07 3.48
CA VAL A 30 -8.47 -9.84 2.87
C VAL A 30 -9.00 -10.59 1.68
N ILE A 31 -8.33 -10.45 0.53
CA ILE A 31 -8.70 -11.14 -0.70
C ILE A 31 -7.76 -12.33 -0.87
N TRP A 32 -8.35 -13.50 -1.03
CA TRP A 32 -7.67 -14.77 -1.26
C TRP A 32 -8.10 -15.38 -2.59
N ASP A 33 -7.25 -16.28 -3.11
CA ASP A 33 -7.68 -17.22 -4.14
C ASP A 33 -8.82 -18.13 -3.63
N THR A 34 -9.61 -18.71 -4.54
CA THR A 34 -10.67 -19.68 -4.20
C THR A 34 -10.24 -20.83 -3.30
N GLN A 35 -8.97 -21.27 -3.41
CA GLN A 35 -8.40 -22.34 -2.61
C GLN A 35 -7.77 -21.85 -1.29
N LEU A 36 -7.87 -20.55 -1.00
CA LEU A 36 -7.27 -19.89 0.18
C LEU A 36 -5.75 -20.12 0.32
N GLN A 37 -5.07 -20.40 -0.80
CA GLN A 37 -3.62 -20.67 -0.82
C GLN A 37 -2.81 -19.37 -0.94
N THR A 38 -3.31 -18.41 -1.72
CA THR A 38 -2.58 -17.19 -2.08
C THR A 38 -3.36 -15.95 -1.66
N LYS A 39 -2.72 -15.06 -0.92
CA LYS A 39 -3.26 -13.73 -0.60
C LYS A 39 -3.06 -12.80 -1.80
N LEU A 40 -4.16 -12.32 -2.36
CA LEU A 40 -4.21 -11.48 -3.56
C LEU A 40 -4.41 -10.00 -3.23
N GLY A 41 -4.86 -9.70 -2.02
CA GLY A 41 -5.01 -8.34 -1.57
C GLY A 41 -5.36 -8.24 -0.09
N TYR A 42 -5.25 -7.03 0.43
CA TYR A 42 -5.57 -6.66 1.80
C TYR A 42 -6.10 -5.24 1.82
N GLY A 43 -7.06 -4.95 2.68
CA GLY A 43 -7.49 -3.59 2.93
C GLY A 43 -8.07 -3.40 4.32
N GLU A 44 -8.19 -2.15 4.71
CA GLU A 44 -8.69 -1.75 6.01
C GLU A 44 -9.51 -0.46 5.90
N VAL A 45 -10.53 -0.34 6.74
CA VAL A 45 -11.36 0.86 6.82
C VAL A 45 -10.75 1.87 7.78
N SER A 46 -10.32 3.01 7.25
CA SER A 46 -9.94 4.15 8.08
C SER A 46 -11.01 5.24 7.95
N GLY A 47 -11.74 5.47 9.04
CA GLY A 47 -12.88 6.40 9.05
C GLY A 47 -14.03 5.90 8.17
N SER A 48 -14.30 6.58 7.06
CA SER A 48 -15.33 6.20 6.07
C SER A 48 -14.76 5.66 4.76
N ARG A 49 -13.44 5.40 4.71
CA ARG A 49 -12.77 4.90 3.51
C ARG A 49 -12.11 3.55 3.75
N LEU A 50 -12.44 2.59 2.90
CA LEU A 50 -11.75 1.32 2.78
C LEU A 50 -10.56 1.49 1.84
N ASN A 51 -9.34 1.37 2.37
CA ASN A 51 -8.11 1.36 1.57
C ASN A 51 -7.79 -0.08 1.21
N LEU A 52 -7.91 -0.43 -0.08
CA LEU A 52 -7.74 -1.78 -0.59
C LEU A 52 -6.49 -1.87 -1.45
N GLN A 53 -5.54 -2.70 -1.02
CA GLN A 53 -4.36 -3.06 -1.78
C GLN A 53 -4.59 -4.38 -2.51
N LEU A 54 -4.55 -4.37 -3.84
CA LEU A 54 -4.66 -5.60 -4.65
C LEU A 54 -3.46 -5.76 -5.58
N VAL A 55 -3.13 -7.02 -5.85
CA VAL A 55 -2.20 -7.41 -6.91
C VAL A 55 -2.86 -7.21 -8.27
N GLN A 56 -2.18 -6.53 -9.20
CA GLN A 56 -2.73 -6.23 -10.53
C GLN A 56 -2.61 -7.40 -11.51
N ASP A 57 -1.62 -8.27 -11.31
CA ASP A 57 -1.28 -9.37 -12.23
C ASP A 57 -2.18 -10.61 -12.08
N TYR A 58 -3.16 -10.57 -11.17
CA TYR A 58 -4.09 -11.68 -10.96
C TYR A 58 -5.43 -11.41 -11.64
N THR A 59 -5.91 -12.40 -12.37
CA THR A 59 -7.24 -12.41 -12.98
C THR A 59 -7.89 -13.77 -12.76
N GLY A 60 -8.99 -13.82 -11.99
CA GLY A 60 -9.62 -15.07 -11.62
C GLY A 60 -10.67 -14.93 -10.52
N PRO A 61 -11.37 -16.03 -10.18
CA PRO A 61 -12.30 -16.04 -9.05
C PRO A 61 -11.55 -15.87 -7.73
N VAL A 62 -12.12 -15.12 -6.81
CA VAL A 62 -11.51 -14.79 -5.51
C VAL A 62 -12.51 -14.88 -4.39
N VAL A 63 -12.01 -14.93 -3.16
CA VAL A 63 -12.79 -14.88 -1.94
C VAL A 63 -12.35 -13.68 -1.12
N ALA A 64 -13.27 -12.77 -0.83
CA ALA A 64 -13.04 -11.66 0.10
C ALA A 64 -13.52 -12.04 1.49
N LEU A 65 -12.65 -11.90 2.48
CA LEU A 65 -12.93 -12.15 3.88
C LEU A 65 -12.97 -10.82 4.62
N PHE A 66 -14.08 -10.52 5.29
CA PHE A 66 -14.25 -9.31 6.09
C PHE A 66 -14.14 -9.67 7.56
N SER A 67 -13.17 -9.04 8.24
CA SER A 67 -12.97 -9.14 9.68
C SER A 67 -13.41 -7.84 10.34
N ARG A 68 -14.26 -7.95 11.34
CA ARG A 68 -14.84 -6.83 12.08
C ARG A 68 -14.83 -7.17 13.56
N ASP A 69 -14.61 -6.17 14.40
CA ASP A 69 -14.71 -6.33 15.83
C ASP A 69 -16.19 -6.38 16.30
N ALA A 70 -16.41 -6.82 17.53
CA ALA A 70 -17.75 -6.97 18.10
C ALA A 70 -18.51 -5.63 18.11
N ASP A 71 -17.83 -4.53 18.43
CA ASP A 71 -18.38 -3.17 18.44
C ASP A 71 -18.73 -2.63 17.04
N GLU A 72 -18.08 -3.12 15.98
CA GLU A 72 -18.35 -2.71 14.59
C GLU A 72 -19.47 -3.53 13.93
N LYS A 73 -19.87 -4.66 14.52
CA LYS A 73 -20.93 -5.52 13.98
C LYS A 73 -22.23 -4.74 13.77
N ASP A 74 -22.56 -3.84 14.69
CA ASP A 74 -23.75 -3.00 14.65
C ASP A 74 -23.63 -1.84 13.65
N MET A 75 -22.39 -1.42 13.32
CA MET A 75 -22.14 -0.37 12.32
C MET A 75 -22.31 -0.86 10.88
N TYR A 76 -22.12 -2.16 10.64
CA TYR A 76 -22.23 -2.79 9.32
C TYR A 76 -23.24 -3.94 9.31
N PRO A 77 -24.53 -3.66 9.55
CA PRO A 77 -25.56 -4.69 9.59
C PRO A 77 -25.70 -5.35 8.21
N GLY A 78 -25.73 -6.69 8.19
CA GLY A 78 -25.85 -7.47 6.96
C GLY A 78 -24.55 -7.65 6.16
N LEU A 79 -23.41 -7.09 6.61
CA LEU A 79 -22.11 -7.46 6.05
C LEU A 79 -21.77 -8.90 6.50
N ALA A 80 -21.48 -9.78 5.56
CA ALA A 80 -21.04 -11.15 5.82
C ALA A 80 -19.51 -11.18 5.99
N SER A 81 -19.02 -12.19 6.71
CA SER A 81 -17.58 -12.38 6.89
C SER A 81 -16.88 -12.91 5.64
N ARG A 82 -17.62 -13.42 4.66
CA ARG A 82 -17.09 -13.99 3.43
C ARG A 82 -17.99 -13.66 2.24
N TYR A 83 -17.36 -13.27 1.15
CA TYR A 83 -18.00 -13.04 -0.16
C TYR A 83 -17.15 -13.68 -1.25
N ASP A 84 -17.81 -14.35 -2.19
CA ASP A 84 -17.20 -14.78 -3.43
C ASP A 84 -17.23 -13.65 -4.47
N GLY A 85 -16.31 -13.73 -5.42
CA GLY A 85 -16.14 -12.68 -6.40
C GLY A 85 -15.16 -13.02 -7.49
N THR A 86 -14.84 -12.02 -8.30
CA THR A 86 -13.83 -12.12 -9.34
C THR A 86 -12.92 -10.89 -9.28
N LEU A 87 -11.62 -11.11 -9.38
CA LEU A 87 -10.62 -10.06 -9.54
C LEU A 87 -10.19 -10.02 -11.01
N LYS A 88 -10.24 -8.85 -11.64
CA LYS A 88 -9.78 -8.65 -13.02
C LYS A 88 -9.00 -7.34 -13.11
N GLY A 89 -7.69 -7.41 -13.37
CA GLY A 89 -6.85 -6.22 -13.60
C GLY A 89 -6.91 -5.18 -12.48
N GLY A 90 -6.95 -5.61 -11.22
CA GLY A 90 -7.07 -4.73 -10.05
C GLY A 90 -8.49 -4.26 -9.72
N GLN A 91 -9.50 -4.67 -10.49
CA GLN A 91 -10.91 -4.43 -10.18
C GLN A 91 -11.53 -5.64 -9.48
N LEU A 92 -12.02 -5.43 -8.25
CA LEU A 92 -12.71 -6.45 -7.47
C LEU A 92 -14.22 -6.34 -7.65
N VAL A 93 -14.85 -7.46 -7.99
CA VAL A 93 -16.30 -7.64 -8.08
C VAL A 93 -16.70 -8.69 -7.06
N LEU A 94 -17.60 -8.37 -6.13
CA LEU A 94 -18.13 -9.26 -5.10
C LEU A 94 -19.63 -9.45 -5.33
N ASN A 95 -20.13 -10.68 -5.33
CA ASN A 95 -21.55 -11.00 -5.60
C ASN A 95 -22.11 -10.22 -6.81
N ASP A 96 -21.42 -10.26 -7.95
CA ASP A 96 -21.75 -9.54 -9.19
C ASP A 96 -21.77 -8.00 -9.11
N LEU A 97 -21.38 -7.40 -7.97
CA LEU A 97 -21.31 -5.97 -7.77
C LEU A 97 -19.85 -5.49 -7.65
N PRO A 98 -19.47 -4.38 -8.31
CA PRO A 98 -18.15 -3.81 -8.11
C PRO A 98 -17.98 -3.37 -6.66
N ILE A 99 -16.79 -3.55 -6.10
CA ILE A 99 -16.50 -3.27 -4.68
C ILE A 99 -16.91 -1.85 -4.24
N SER A 100 -16.80 -0.86 -5.13
CA SER A 100 -17.24 0.52 -4.87
C SER A 100 -18.74 0.61 -4.61
N ARG A 101 -19.57 -0.09 -5.40
CA ARG A 101 -21.03 -0.13 -5.23
C ARG A 101 -21.42 -0.94 -4.01
N PHE A 102 -20.76 -2.07 -3.80
CA PHE A 102 -20.97 -2.91 -2.61
C PHE A 102 -20.75 -2.11 -1.32
N LEU A 103 -19.61 -1.42 -1.20
CA LEU A 103 -19.27 -0.61 -0.03
C LEU A 103 -20.15 0.64 0.13
N SER A 104 -20.67 1.19 -0.96
CA SER A 104 -21.60 2.33 -0.92
C SER A 104 -22.87 2.04 -0.13
N SER A 105 -23.36 0.80 -0.17
CA SER A 105 -24.51 0.35 0.64
C SER A 105 -24.26 0.47 2.15
N TYR A 106 -22.99 0.44 2.55
CA TYR A 106 -22.53 0.58 3.93
C TYR A 106 -21.97 1.99 4.21
N LYS A 107 -22.19 2.96 3.33
CA LYS A 107 -21.65 4.34 3.41
C LYS A 107 -20.11 4.39 3.44
N LEU A 108 -19.45 3.37 2.90
CA LEU A 108 -18.01 3.28 2.78
C LEU A 108 -17.57 3.64 1.35
N SER A 109 -16.53 4.46 1.23
CA SER A 109 -15.85 4.72 -0.04
C SER A 109 -14.66 3.78 -0.22
N VAL A 110 -14.35 3.38 -1.46
CA VAL A 110 -13.17 2.54 -1.75
C VAL A 110 -12.01 3.37 -2.28
N SER A 111 -10.82 3.10 -1.76
CA SER A 111 -9.54 3.64 -2.23
C SER A 111 -8.69 2.44 -2.67
N LEU A 112 -8.60 2.22 -3.98
CA LEU A 112 -7.84 1.13 -4.57
C LEU A 112 -6.38 1.56 -4.71
N GLN A 113 -5.52 1.02 -3.85
CA GLN A 113 -4.09 1.12 -3.98
C GLN A 113 -3.62 -0.10 -4.76
N SER A 114 -2.95 0.15 -5.88
CA SER A 114 -2.28 -0.95 -6.57
C SER A 114 -1.11 -1.38 -5.71
N ALA A 115 -0.99 -2.66 -5.40
CA ALA A 115 0.20 -3.21 -4.77
C ALA A 115 1.34 -3.25 -5.82
N ALA A 116 1.73 -2.07 -6.31
CA ALA A 116 2.93 -1.90 -7.09
C ALA A 116 4.10 -2.24 -6.17
N LYS A 117 4.83 -3.29 -6.54
CA LYS A 117 6.04 -3.74 -5.87
C LYS A 117 7.16 -2.71 -6.08
N THR A 118 7.03 -1.52 -5.51
CA THR A 118 8.09 -0.51 -5.48
C THR A 118 8.02 0.22 -4.14
N LEU A 119 8.43 -0.47 -3.08
CA LEU A 119 8.98 0.19 -1.91
C LEU A 119 10.33 0.79 -2.33
N SER A 120 10.30 1.88 -3.10
CA SER A 120 11.48 2.68 -3.42
C SER A 120 11.82 3.49 -2.17
N LEU A 121 12.51 2.85 -1.23
CA LEU A 121 13.19 3.58 -0.16
C LEU A 121 14.21 4.50 -0.82
N PRO A 122 14.14 5.83 -0.61
CA PRO A 122 15.16 6.75 -1.11
C PRO A 122 16.50 6.39 -0.44
N GLY A 123 17.34 5.61 -1.13
CA GLY A 123 18.68 5.24 -0.66
C GLY A 123 19.05 3.76 -0.62
N LEU A 124 18.17 2.80 -0.97
CA LEU A 124 18.60 1.40 -1.12
C LEU A 124 18.91 1.10 -2.60
N LYS A 125 20.18 0.80 -2.91
CA LYS A 125 20.58 0.25 -4.21
C LYS A 125 19.78 -1.02 -4.50
N THR A 126 19.09 -1.06 -5.63
CA THR A 126 18.45 -2.26 -6.17
C THR A 126 19.49 -3.36 -6.39
N PRO A 127 19.19 -4.63 -6.06
CA PRO A 127 20.04 -5.75 -6.49
C PRO A 127 20.02 -5.85 -8.02
N PRO A 128 21.12 -6.30 -8.66
CA PRO A 128 21.23 -6.34 -10.12
C PRO A 128 20.26 -7.39 -10.68
N GLY A 129 19.12 -6.91 -11.16
CA GLY A 129 18.20 -7.67 -11.98
C GLY A 129 18.74 -7.76 -13.40
N LYS A 130 19.22 -8.96 -13.75
CA LYS A 130 19.39 -9.54 -15.08
C LYS A 130 18.55 -8.85 -16.17
N ASP A 131 19.16 -7.93 -16.90
CA ASP A 131 18.66 -7.32 -18.13
C ASP A 131 19.34 -7.96 -19.34
N ASN A 132 18.68 -8.98 -19.89
CA ASN A 132 18.91 -9.37 -21.28
C ASN A 132 18.26 -8.31 -22.19
N ASN A 133 19.02 -7.30 -22.60
CA ASN A 133 18.84 -6.64 -23.90
C ASN A 133 20.16 -5.95 -24.32
N PRO A 134 20.77 -6.30 -25.47
CA PRO A 134 22.03 -5.71 -25.90
C PRO A 134 21.75 -4.32 -26.48
N GLY A 135 22.08 -3.29 -25.72
CA GLY A 135 21.91 -1.92 -26.19
C GLY A 135 22.67 -0.93 -25.34
N ASN A 136 23.78 -0.45 -25.90
CA ASN A 136 24.40 0.83 -25.55
C ASN A 136 25.32 0.85 -24.32
N GLY A 137 26.38 0.04 -24.37
CA GLY A 137 27.58 0.24 -23.58
C GLY A 137 28.51 1.26 -24.25
N ASN A 138 28.46 2.50 -23.79
CA ASN A 138 29.40 3.58 -24.08
C ASN A 138 30.82 3.15 -23.69
N GLY A 139 31.58 2.64 -24.66
CA GLY A 139 32.97 2.21 -24.49
C GLY A 139 33.90 3.42 -24.43
N ASN A 140 34.24 3.87 -23.22
CA ASN A 140 35.39 4.75 -23.01
C ASN A 140 36.68 3.93 -23.09
N GLY A 141 37.13 3.66 -24.32
CA GLY A 141 38.43 3.09 -24.62
C GLY A 141 39.39 4.18 -25.07
N ASN A 142 40.19 4.70 -24.14
CA ASN A 142 41.33 5.54 -24.47
C ASN A 142 42.43 4.66 -25.08
N GLY A 143 42.45 4.57 -26.41
CA GLY A 143 43.45 3.86 -27.20
C GLY A 143 43.98 4.77 -28.30
N ASN A 144 44.87 5.69 -27.92
CA ASN A 144 45.55 6.56 -28.88
C ASN A 144 46.71 5.79 -29.52
N ASN A 145 46.48 5.22 -30.72
CA ASN A 145 47.59 4.79 -31.56
C ASN A 145 47.27 4.98 -33.05
N GLY A 146 47.86 6.03 -33.62
CA GLY A 146 48.02 6.30 -35.04
C GLY A 146 49.20 7.27 -35.14
N LYS A 147 50.16 7.14 -36.04
CA LYS A 147 50.11 6.66 -37.42
C LYS A 147 51.52 6.25 -37.83
N ASN A 148 51.62 5.10 -38.50
CA ASN A 148 52.65 4.90 -39.51
C ASN A 148 52.02 5.32 -40.84
N ASN A 149 52.58 6.33 -41.53
CA ASN A 149 52.94 6.25 -42.96
C ASN A 149 53.66 7.53 -43.40
N LYS A 150 54.99 7.47 -43.55
CA LYS A 150 55.69 7.78 -44.80
C LYS A 150 57.11 7.22 -44.73
#